data_AF-A0A2M6W216-F1
#
_entry.id   AF-A0A2M6W216-F1
#
_cell.length_a   1.000
_cell.length_b   1.000
_cell.length_c   1.000
_cell.angle_alpha   90.00
_cell.angle_beta   90.00
_cell.angle_gamma   90.00
#
_symmetry.space_group_name_H-M   'P 1'
#
loop_
_entity.id
_entity.type
_entity.pdbx_description
1 polymer ?
#
loop_
_entity_poly.entity_id
_entity_poly.type
_entity_poly.pdbx_seq_one_letter_code
_entity_poly.pdbx_strand_id
1 'polypeptide(L)'
;RQLVGAATAIGANYCEADCAESGRDFVHKLAIANKEAKETRFFLGMIKEVVPELESEITKLEQEAYELNMIMSSIIKKIKNKQR
;
A
#
# COMPACT_ATOMS: atom_id res chain seq x y z
N ARG A 1 -1.76 6.21 16.18
CA ARG A 1 -0.47 5.49 16.02
C ARG A 1 -0.50 4.46 14.89
N GLN A 2 -1.51 3.59 14.81
CA GLN A 2 -1.59 2.52 13.79
C GLN A 2 -1.63 3.04 12.34
N LEU A 3 -2.58 3.93 11.99
CA LEU A 3 -2.70 4.49 10.64
C LEU A 3 -1.42 5.19 10.15
N VAL A 4 -0.83 6.07 10.97
CA VAL A 4 0.41 6.79 10.61
C VAL A 4 1.54 5.80 10.32
N GLY A 5 1.65 4.74 11.13
CA GLY A 5 2.63 3.67 10.90
C GLY A 5 2.41 2.98 9.56
N ALA A 6 1.20 2.48 9.30
CA ALA A 6 0.88 1.78 8.05
C ALA A 6 1.05 2.69 6.83
N ALA A 7 0.54 3.93 6.88
CA ALA A 7 0.60 4.85 5.74
C ALA A 7 2.04 5.24 5.37
N THR A 8 2.88 5.54 6.37
CA THR A 8 4.30 5.87 6.13
C THR A 8 5.12 4.65 5.72
N ALA A 9 4.77 3.45 6.20
CA ALA A 9 5.44 2.21 5.85
C ALA A 9 5.27 1.83 4.38
N ILE A 10 4.20 2.27 3.69
CA ILE A 10 4.04 2.06 2.24
C ILE A 10 5.24 2.65 1.49
N GLY A 11 5.53 3.93 1.73
CA GLY A 11 6.63 4.64 1.09
C GLY A 11 7.99 4.06 1.47
N ALA A 12 8.19 3.78 2.77
CA ALA A 12 9.44 3.20 3.25
C ALA A 12 9.77 1.86 2.55
N ASN A 13 8.81 0.93 2.51
CA ASN A 13 9.00 -0.37 1.86
C ASN A 13 9.13 -0.26 0.33
N TYR A 14 8.46 0.72 -0.29
CA TYR A 14 8.65 1.00 -1.71
C TYR A 14 10.08 1.47 -2.01
N CYS A 15 10.61 2.42 -1.23
CA CYS A 15 12.00 2.87 -1.37
C CYS A 15 13.00 1.73 -1.14
N GLU A 16 12.73 0.83 -0.19
CA GLU A 16 13.57 -0.37 0.00
C GLU A 16 13.50 -1.32 -1.20
N ALA A 17 12.34 -1.43 -1.86
CA ALA A 17 12.17 -2.22 -3.06
C ALA A 17 13.00 -1.65 -4.23
N ASP A 18 13.08 -0.33 -4.38
CA ASP A 18 13.94 0.30 -5.39
C ASP A 18 15.43 -0.03 -5.21
N CYS A 19 15.85 -0.28 -3.97
CA CYS A 19 17.20 -0.74 -3.62
C CYS A 19 17.35 -2.27 -3.58
N ALA A 20 16.44 -3.03 -4.19
CA ALA A 20 16.47 -4.50 -4.12
C ALA A 20 17.62 -5.14 -4.90
N GLU A 21 18.20 -6.18 -4.32
CA GLU A 21 19.36 -6.89 -4.90
C GLU A 21 18.95 -7.95 -5.94
N SER A 22 17.67 -8.30 -6.00
CA SER A 22 17.14 -9.26 -6.98
C SER A 22 15.67 -9.03 -7.28
N GLY A 23 15.17 -9.60 -8.38
CA GLY A 23 13.74 -9.55 -8.69
C GLY A 23 12.84 -10.23 -7.66
N ARG A 24 13.35 -11.25 -6.92
CA ARG A 24 12.61 -11.87 -5.82
C ARG A 24 12.55 -10.96 -4.59
N ASP A 25 13.66 -10.31 -4.26
CA ASP A 25 13.73 -9.33 -3.16
C ASP A 25 12.84 -8.12 -3.44
N PHE A 26 12.89 -7.59 -4.67
CA PHE A 26 12.00 -6.52 -5.14
C PHE A 26 10.52 -6.88 -4.92
N VAL A 27 10.10 -8.07 -5.35
CA VAL A 27 8.73 -8.53 -5.19
C VAL A 27 8.36 -8.70 -3.72
N HIS A 28 9.28 -9.17 -2.87
CA HIS A 28 9.04 -9.34 -1.45
C HIS A 28 8.78 -8.00 -0.76
N LYS A 29 9.69 -7.02 -0.93
CA LYS A 29 9.56 -5.67 -0.34
C LYS A 29 8.34 -4.92 -0.87
N LEU A 30 8.09 -4.99 -2.17
CA LEU A 30 6.89 -4.39 -2.77
C LEU A 30 5.61 -5.07 -2.28
N ALA A 31 5.63 -6.36 -1.96
CA ALA A 31 4.49 -7.05 -1.34
C ALA A 31 4.22 -6.59 0.09
N ILE A 32 5.26 -6.21 0.85
CA ILE A 32 5.10 -5.59 2.17
C ILE A 32 4.45 -4.21 2.01
N ALA A 33 4.98 -3.34 1.15
CA ALA A 33 4.36 -2.05 0.83
C ALA A 33 2.87 -2.20 0.43
N ASN A 34 2.57 -3.23 -0.37
CA ASN A 34 1.21 -3.54 -0.80
C ASN A 34 0.29 -4.00 0.34
N LYS A 35 0.84 -4.67 1.36
CA LYS A 35 0.11 -5.04 2.58
C LYS A 35 -0.18 -3.80 3.42
N GLU A 36 0.81 -2.92 3.62
CA GLU A 36 0.65 -1.67 4.36
C GLU A 36 -0.42 -0.74 3.74
N ALA A 37 -0.53 -0.72 2.41
CA ALA A 37 -1.60 0.01 1.71
C ALA A 37 -3.00 -0.54 2.04
N LYS A 38 -3.15 -1.86 2.19
CA LYS A 38 -4.43 -2.47 2.60
C LYS A 38 -4.75 -2.16 4.06
N GLU A 39 -3.76 -2.21 4.95
CA GLU A 39 -3.95 -1.84 6.36
C GLU A 39 -4.34 -0.36 6.50
N THR A 40 -3.67 0.52 5.74
CA THR A 40 -4.01 1.94 5.67
C THR A 40 -5.46 2.16 5.27
N ARG A 41 -5.94 1.48 4.22
CA ARG A 41 -7.36 1.53 3.82
C ARG A 41 -8.31 1.02 4.89
N PHE A 42 -7.95 -0.07 5.57
CA PHE A 42 -8.76 -0.60 6.67
C PHE A 42 -8.92 0.43 7.80
N PHE A 43 -7.84 1.08 8.22
CA PHE A 43 -7.89 2.12 9.24
C PHE A 43 -8.67 3.36 8.78
N LEU A 44 -8.48 3.80 7.53
CA LEU A 44 -9.24 4.90 6.94
C LEU A 44 -10.75 4.58 6.93
N GLY A 45 -11.13 3.37 6.51
CA GLY A 45 -12.51 2.92 6.54
C GLY A 45 -13.12 2.98 7.94
N MET A 46 -12.39 2.56 8.97
CA MET A 46 -12.88 2.69 10.36
C MET A 46 -13.06 4.15 10.79
N ILE A 47 -12.14 5.04 10.42
CA ILE A 47 -12.26 6.46 10.78
C ILE A 47 -13.45 7.09 10.05
N LYS A 48 -13.71 6.71 8.80
CA LYS A 48 -14.86 7.18 8.02
C LYS A 48 -16.18 6.91 8.75
N GLU A 49 -16.32 5.71 9.31
CA GLU A 49 -17.54 5.30 10.04
C GLU A 49 -17.70 6.04 11.38
N VAL A 50 -16.60 6.36 12.07
CA VAL A 50 -16.65 6.96 13.42
C VAL A 50 -16.58 8.49 13.43
N VAL A 51 -16.11 9.11 12.34
CA VAL A 51 -15.98 10.57 12.19
C VAL A 51 -16.56 11.01 10.83
N PRO A 52 -17.90 11.08 10.71
CA PRO A 52 -18.58 11.42 9.45
C PRO A 52 -18.19 12.79 8.89
N GLU A 53 -17.76 13.73 9.74
CA GLU A 53 -17.31 15.06 9.33
C GLU A 53 -16.07 15.01 8.40
N LEU A 54 -15.30 13.93 8.47
CA LEU A 54 -14.09 13.71 7.65
C LEU A 54 -14.33 12.82 6.43
N GLU A 55 -15.57 12.38 6.18
CA GLU A 55 -15.88 11.38 5.13
C GLU A 55 -15.32 11.77 3.75
N SER A 56 -15.47 13.03 3.35
CA SER A 56 -15.00 13.51 2.04
C SER A 56 -13.48 13.44 1.91
N GLU A 57 -12.74 13.77 2.97
CA GLU A 57 -11.28 13.72 2.99
C GLU A 57 -10.78 12.28 3.03
N ILE A 58 -11.36 11.46 3.91
CA ILE A 58 -11.01 10.05 4.06
C ILE A 58 -11.31 9.28 2.78
N THR A 59 -12.39 9.57 2.08
CA THR A 59 -12.71 8.92 0.80
C THR A 59 -11.62 9.15 -0.25
N LYS A 60 -11.03 10.35 -0.30
CA LYS A 60 -9.90 10.65 -1.20
C LYS A 60 -8.66 9.85 -0.79
N LEU A 61 -8.33 9.83 0.50
CA LEU A 61 -7.18 9.07 1.02
C LEU A 61 -7.35 7.55 0.83
N GLU A 62 -8.57 7.04 1.00
CA GLU A 62 -8.90 5.64 0.79
C GLU A 62 -8.73 5.25 -0.69
N GLN A 63 -9.14 6.14 -1.59
CA GLN A 63 -8.96 5.99 -3.03
C GLN A 63 -7.47 6.01 -3.40
N GLU A 64 -6.67 6.94 -2.88
CA GLU A 64 -5.22 6.97 -3.11
C GLU A 64 -4.53 5.68 -2.63
N ALA A 65 -4.85 5.21 -1.42
CA ALA A 65 -4.30 3.97 -0.90
C ALA A 65 -4.75 2.74 -1.72
N TYR A 66 -5.95 2.78 -2.32
CA TYR A 66 -6.41 1.75 -3.26
C TYR A 66 -5.63 1.77 -4.57
N GLU A 67 -5.38 2.95 -5.13
CA GLU A 67 -4.59 3.10 -6.35
C GLU A 67 -3.16 2.59 -6.15
N LEU A 68 -2.52 2.94 -5.04
CA LEU A 68 -1.22 2.39 -4.65
C LEU A 68 -1.25 0.86 -4.57
N ASN A 69 -2.28 0.28 -3.94
CA ASN A 69 -2.47 -1.17 -3.87
C ASN A 69 -2.58 -1.82 -5.27
N MET A 70 -3.34 -1.20 -6.17
CA MET A 70 -3.56 -1.72 -7.53
C MET A 70 -2.31 -1.62 -8.39
N ILE A 71 -1.56 -0.52 -8.29
CA ILE A 71 -0.29 -0.32 -8.98
C ILE A 71 0.72 -1.39 -8.55
N MET A 72 0.94 -1.51 -7.23
CA MET A 72 1.90 -2.49 -6.69
C MET A 72 1.50 -3.94 -7.04
N SER A 73 0.22 -4.27 -6.93
CA SER A 73 -0.30 -5.60 -7.30
C SER A 73 -0.07 -5.92 -8.78
N SER A 74 -0.23 -4.92 -9.66
CA SER A 74 0.01 -5.07 -11.10
C SER A 74 1.48 -5.29 -11.42
N ILE A 75 2.38 -4.55 -10.76
CA ILE A 75 3.84 -4.72 -10.89
C ILE A 75 4.25 -6.13 -10.44
N ILE A 76 3.82 -6.56 -9.25
CA ILE A 76 4.11 -7.89 -8.70
C ILE A 76 3.66 -9.00 -9.67
N LYS A 77 2.43 -8.90 -10.18
CA LYS A 77 1.86 -9.88 -11.12
C LYS A 77 2.68 -9.95 -12.41
N LYS A 78 3.08 -8.80 -12.96
CA LYS A 78 3.89 -8.73 -14.18
C LYS A 78 5.24 -9.43 -14.01
N ILE A 79 5.92 -9.21 -12.89
CA ILE A 79 7.23 -9.83 -12.60
C ILE A 79 7.08 -11.34 -12.42
N LYS A 80 6.09 -11.79 -11.64
CA LYS A 80 5.84 -13.22 -11.42
C LYS A 80 5.50 -13.98 -12.72
N ASN A 81 4.77 -13.34 -13.64
CA ASN A 81 4.47 -13.94 -14.94
C ASN A 81 5.70 -14.05 -15.86
N LYS A 82 6.68 -13.16 -15.74
CA LYS A 82 7.94 -13.23 -16.52
C LYS A 82 8.89 -14.33 -16.02
N GLN A 83 8.72 -14.78 -14.77
CA GLN A 83 9.52 -15.84 -14.15
C GLN A 83 8.92 -17.25 -14.35
N ARG A 84 7.74 -17.35 -14.95
CA ARG A 84 7.11 -18.61 -15.39
C ARG A 84 7.51 -18.90 -16.84
#